data_AF-A0A846YAP0-F1
#
_entry.id   AF-A0A846YAP0-F1
#
_cell.length_a   1.000
_cell.length_b   1.000
_cell.length_c   1.000
_cell.angle_alpha   90.00
_cell.angle_beta   90.00
_cell.angle_gamma   90.00
#
_symmetry.space_group_name_H-M   'P 1'
#
loop_
_entity.id
_entity.type
_entity.pdbx_description
1 polymer ?
#
loop_
_entity_poly.entity_id
_entity_poly.type
_entity_poly.pdbx_seq_one_letter_code
_entity_poly.pdbx_strand_id
1 'polypeptide(L)'
;MGEIAESARRLGVFVDGVLAATGAARVNIVGHSQGTVMPAYYVKYLGGRDKIGKYVSLAPAWNGTAVAGADIVLPLARRLGIQPERFPIRHACAELDPGSPFMHAIRAGGHYLPEIEYTNIATQYDELVVPYTSGLPPGGSNVHNIVVQEGCPVDYTDHAGLAGSRRAAYFALNALDPEHPQPVPCDRAAPFSGAPF
;
A
#
# COMPACT_ATOMS: atom_id res chain seq x y z
N MET A 1 -15.25 12.92 3.68
CA MET A 1 -14.06 12.12 3.33
C MET A 1 -13.17 12.15 4.56
N GLY A 2 -12.83 10.99 5.14
CA GLY A 2 -12.24 10.91 6.48
C GLY A 2 -10.74 11.25 6.54
N GLU A 3 -10.08 10.78 7.59
CA GLU A 3 -8.70 11.10 7.97
C GLU A 3 -7.67 10.66 6.90
N ILE A 4 -7.93 9.57 6.17
CA ILE A 4 -7.01 9.15 5.10
C ILE A 4 -7.00 10.16 3.94
N ALA A 5 -8.17 10.71 3.57
CA ALA A 5 -8.24 11.74 2.52
C ALA A 5 -7.62 13.08 2.97
N GLU A 6 -7.71 13.42 4.25
CA GLU A 6 -6.99 14.56 4.83
C GLU A 6 -5.48 14.36 4.75
N SER A 7 -5.01 13.16 5.09
CA SER A 7 -3.60 12.78 4.96
C SER A 7 -3.11 12.89 3.52
N ALA A 8 -3.95 12.51 2.54
CA ALA A 8 -3.65 12.67 1.12
C ALA A 8 -3.49 14.14 0.70
N ARG A 9 -4.24 15.07 1.30
CA ARG A 9 -4.05 16.50 1.06
C ARG A 9 -2.73 17.01 1.62
N ARG A 10 -2.37 16.57 2.83
CA ARG A 10 -1.06 16.89 3.43
C ARG A 10 0.09 16.35 2.60
N LEU A 11 -0.06 15.14 2.04
CA LEU A 11 0.90 14.58 1.09
C LEU A 11 1.06 15.48 -0.13
N GLY A 12 -0.03 15.99 -0.71
CA GLY A 12 0.04 16.90 -1.86
C GLY A 12 0.89 18.15 -1.58
N VAL A 13 0.69 18.79 -0.42
CA VAL A 13 1.51 19.94 0.01
C VAL A 13 2.99 19.54 0.16
N PHE A 14 3.26 18.37 0.73
CA PHE A 14 4.63 17.88 0.88
C PHE A 14 5.30 17.61 -0.48
N VAL A 15 4.60 16.95 -1.41
CA VAL A 15 5.10 16.66 -2.75
C VAL A 15 5.42 17.96 -3.50
N ASP A 16 4.56 18.98 -3.41
CA ASP A 16 4.81 20.28 -4.02
C ASP A 16 6.09 20.93 -3.47
N GLY A 17 6.34 20.83 -2.16
CA GLY A 17 7.58 21.27 -1.54
C GLY A 17 8.82 20.52 -2.05
N VAL A 18 8.74 19.20 -2.20
CA VAL A 18 9.84 18.38 -2.73
C VAL A 18 10.15 18.75 -4.19
N LEU A 19 9.13 18.89 -5.04
CA LEU A 19 9.30 19.27 -6.45
C LEU A 19 9.94 20.66 -6.56
N ALA A 20 9.45 21.63 -5.78
CA ALA A 20 10.00 22.98 -5.77
C ALA A 20 11.47 23.02 -5.29
N ALA A 21 11.82 22.24 -4.27
CA ALA A 21 13.18 22.20 -3.72
C ALA A 21 14.19 21.47 -4.61
N THR A 22 13.74 20.44 -5.33
CA THR A 22 14.62 19.58 -6.14
C THR A 22 14.68 19.99 -7.62
N GLY A 23 13.67 20.71 -8.10
CA GLY A 23 13.49 21.00 -9.53
C GLY A 23 13.04 19.79 -10.36
N ALA A 24 12.75 18.65 -9.72
CA ALA A 24 12.24 17.47 -10.41
C ALA A 24 10.81 17.71 -10.92
N ALA A 25 10.45 17.09 -12.05
CA ALA A 25 9.09 17.15 -12.58
C ALA A 25 8.13 16.17 -11.88
N ARG A 26 8.67 15.09 -11.31
CA ARG A 26 7.92 14.03 -10.61
C ARG A 26 8.69 13.54 -9.41
N VAL A 27 7.97 12.99 -8.44
CA VAL A 27 8.55 12.19 -7.34
C VAL A 27 8.17 10.72 -7.49
N ASN A 28 8.91 9.85 -6.81
CA ASN A 28 8.52 8.46 -6.61
C ASN A 28 8.02 8.28 -5.17
N ILE A 29 7.01 7.44 -4.97
CA ILE A 29 6.44 7.15 -3.66
C ILE A 29 6.78 5.72 -3.28
N VAL A 30 7.24 5.53 -2.04
CA VAL A 30 7.27 4.23 -1.36
C VAL A 30 6.34 4.34 -0.17
N GLY A 31 5.29 3.52 -0.15
CA GLY A 31 4.31 3.46 0.93
C GLY A 31 4.31 2.10 1.62
N HIS A 32 3.95 2.06 2.90
CA HIS A 32 3.72 0.82 3.65
C HIS A 32 2.32 0.81 4.26
N SER A 33 1.64 -0.34 4.20
CA SER A 33 0.32 -0.53 4.81
C SER A 33 -0.71 0.53 4.33
N GLN A 34 -1.38 1.25 5.23
CA GLN A 34 -2.27 2.38 4.90
C GLN A 34 -1.60 3.42 3.98
N GLY A 35 -0.28 3.61 4.11
CA GLY A 35 0.52 4.51 3.28
C GLY A 35 0.57 4.11 1.81
N THR A 36 0.11 2.91 1.43
CA THR A 36 0.01 2.50 0.02
C THR A 36 -1.30 2.94 -0.63
N VAL A 37 -2.35 3.22 0.13
CA VAL A 37 -3.67 3.61 -0.43
C VAL A 37 -4.00 5.07 -0.22
N MET A 38 -3.42 5.70 0.81
CA MET A 38 -3.56 7.14 1.03
C MET A 38 -3.12 7.97 -0.20
N PRO A 39 -1.94 7.74 -0.80
CA PRO A 39 -1.51 8.52 -1.97
C PRO A 39 -2.35 8.25 -3.22
N ALA A 40 -3.07 7.13 -3.30
CA ALA A 40 -4.01 6.84 -4.38
C ALA A 40 -5.10 7.92 -4.50
N TYR A 41 -5.55 8.43 -3.35
CA TYR A 41 -6.52 9.52 -3.32
C TYR A 41 -5.91 10.84 -3.83
N TYR A 42 -4.66 11.10 -3.47
CA TYR A 42 -3.92 12.27 -3.96
C TYR A 42 -3.76 12.25 -5.50
N VAL A 43 -3.31 11.12 -6.06
CA VAL A 43 -3.09 11.02 -7.51
C VAL A 43 -4.39 11.08 -8.30
N LYS A 44 -5.51 10.58 -7.76
CA LYS A 44 -6.81 10.57 -8.44
C LYS A 44 -7.60 11.87 -8.32
N TYR A 45 -7.55 12.54 -7.17
CA TYR A 45 -8.50 13.60 -6.85
C TYR A 45 -7.87 14.93 -6.46
N LEU A 46 -6.58 14.96 -6.13
CA LEU A 46 -5.92 16.15 -5.59
C LEU A 46 -4.75 16.64 -6.47
N GLY A 47 -4.79 16.32 -7.77
CA GLY A 47 -3.82 16.83 -8.75
C GLY A 47 -2.45 16.15 -8.73
N GLY A 48 -2.35 14.95 -8.13
CA GLY A 48 -1.09 14.21 -8.07
C GLY A 48 -0.73 13.39 -9.32
N ARG A 49 -1.66 13.21 -10.27
CA ARG A 49 -1.52 12.31 -11.42
C ARG A 49 -0.21 12.50 -12.18
N ASP A 50 0.11 13.74 -12.55
CA ASP A 50 1.30 14.04 -13.37
C ASP A 50 2.57 14.28 -12.54
N LYS A 51 2.46 14.20 -11.20
CA LYS A 51 3.54 14.47 -10.24
C LYS A 51 4.18 13.21 -9.71
N ILE A 52 3.61 12.03 -9.97
CA ILE A 52 4.14 10.74 -9.54
C ILE A 52 4.67 9.96 -10.74
N GLY A 53 5.91 9.47 -10.64
CA GLY A 53 6.49 8.58 -11.64
C GLY A 53 6.28 7.11 -11.30
N LYS A 54 6.74 6.72 -10.10
CA LYS A 54 6.69 5.34 -9.60
C LYS A 54 6.01 5.26 -8.24
N TYR A 55 5.30 4.17 -8.03
CA TYR A 55 4.47 3.92 -6.86
C TYR A 55 4.76 2.53 -6.31
N VAL A 56 5.65 2.46 -5.34
CA VAL A 56 6.06 1.21 -4.68
C VAL A 56 5.25 1.04 -3.40
N SER A 57 4.58 -0.10 -3.29
CA SER A 57 3.70 -0.42 -2.18
C SER A 57 4.22 -1.64 -1.42
N LEU A 58 4.50 -1.48 -0.14
CA LEU A 58 4.83 -2.55 0.80
C LEU A 58 3.58 -2.91 1.60
N ALA A 59 3.19 -4.18 1.63
CA ALA A 59 1.96 -4.65 2.28
C ALA A 59 0.70 -3.85 1.84
N PRO A 60 0.43 -3.72 0.53
CA PRO A 60 -0.67 -2.88 0.05
C PRO A 60 -2.05 -3.36 0.46
N ALA A 61 -2.97 -2.42 0.68
CA ALA A 61 -4.38 -2.70 0.96
C ALA A 61 -5.33 -2.21 -0.15
N TRP A 62 -4.98 -2.41 -1.43
CA TRP A 62 -5.71 -1.83 -2.58
C TRP A 62 -7.20 -2.18 -2.64
N ASN A 63 -7.59 -3.39 -2.21
CA ASN A 63 -9.00 -3.78 -2.08
C ASN A 63 -9.57 -3.59 -0.67
N GLY A 64 -8.80 -3.00 0.24
CA GLY A 64 -9.08 -2.86 1.65
C GLY A 64 -8.60 -4.07 2.42
N THR A 65 -8.97 -4.16 3.69
CA THR A 65 -8.69 -5.35 4.49
C THR A 65 -9.78 -5.61 5.51
N ALA A 66 -9.98 -6.89 5.77
CA ALA A 66 -10.68 -7.41 6.92
C ALA A 66 -9.66 -7.64 8.06
N VAL A 67 -9.49 -6.68 8.96
CA VAL A 67 -8.64 -6.92 10.14
C VAL A 67 -9.34 -7.93 11.05
N ALA A 68 -8.78 -9.15 11.19
CA ALA A 68 -9.16 -10.22 12.14
C ALA A 68 -10.54 -10.07 12.83
N GLY A 69 -11.62 -10.40 12.11
CA GLY A 69 -13.00 -10.40 12.63
C GLY A 69 -13.81 -9.13 12.32
N ALA A 70 -13.17 -8.06 11.82
CA ALA A 70 -13.84 -6.84 11.39
C ALA A 70 -14.74 -7.06 10.15
N ASP A 71 -14.42 -8.02 9.29
CA ASP A 71 -15.26 -8.50 8.18
C ASP A 71 -16.58 -9.13 8.61
N ILE A 72 -16.66 -9.68 9.82
CA ILE A 72 -17.89 -10.24 10.36
C ILE A 72 -18.61 -9.17 11.20
N VAL A 73 -17.84 -8.45 12.01
CA VAL A 73 -18.36 -7.50 13.01
C VAL A 73 -18.82 -6.18 12.37
N LEU A 74 -18.07 -5.60 11.43
CA LEU A 74 -18.41 -4.30 10.83
C LEU A 74 -19.64 -4.37 9.91
N PRO A 75 -19.80 -5.38 9.02
CA PRO A 75 -21.02 -5.51 8.22
C PRO A 75 -22.26 -5.81 9.07
N LEU A 76 -22.12 -6.61 10.13
CA LEU A 76 -23.20 -6.87 11.09
C LEU A 76 -23.57 -5.60 11.87
N ALA A 77 -22.58 -4.85 12.36
CA ALA A 77 -22.79 -3.57 13.04
C ALA A 77 -23.50 -2.55 12.12
N ARG A 78 -23.09 -2.44 10.85
CA ARG A 78 -23.75 -1.60 9.84
C ARG A 78 -25.20 -2.01 9.61
N ARG A 79 -25.49 -3.31 9.50
CA ARG A 79 -26.88 -3.82 9.39
C ARG A 79 -27.74 -3.51 10.62
N LEU A 80 -27.11 -3.40 11.79
CA LEU A 80 -27.76 -3.05 13.05
C LEU A 80 -27.77 -1.54 13.33
N GLY A 81 -27.32 -0.70 12.38
CA GLY A 81 -27.28 0.76 12.52
C GLY A 81 -26.20 1.28 13.49
N ILE A 82 -25.28 0.42 13.92
CA ILE A 82 -24.15 0.78 14.79
C ILE A 82 -23.04 1.33 13.91
N GLN A 83 -22.65 2.57 14.14
CA GLN A 83 -21.60 3.17 13.33
C GLN A 83 -20.22 2.58 13.69
N PRO A 84 -19.45 2.12 12.69
CA PRO A 84 -18.17 1.43 12.91
C PRO A 84 -17.10 2.31 13.57
N GLU A 85 -17.27 3.63 13.59
CA GLU A 85 -16.40 4.55 14.31
C GLU A 85 -16.49 4.42 15.84
N ARG A 86 -17.48 3.65 16.36
CA ARG A 86 -17.62 3.33 17.79
C ARG A 86 -16.85 2.06 18.22
N PHE A 87 -16.29 1.30 17.28
CA PHE A 87 -15.44 0.16 17.61
C PHE A 87 -14.03 0.64 18.00
N PRO A 88 -13.33 -0.06 18.91
CA PRO A 88 -11.99 0.32 19.38
C PRO A 88 -10.89 0.07 18.32
N ILE A 89 -11.26 0.07 17.05
CA ILE A 89 -10.34 0.00 15.91
C ILE A 89 -10.11 1.45 15.49
N ARG A 90 -8.88 1.97 15.64
CA ARG A 90 -8.52 3.36 15.31
C ARG A 90 -9.16 3.77 13.97
N HIS A 91 -9.76 4.97 13.89
CA HIS A 91 -10.54 5.44 12.74
C HIS A 91 -9.93 5.16 11.35
N ALA A 92 -8.60 5.24 11.22
CA ALA A 92 -7.90 4.96 9.96
C ALA A 92 -8.01 3.49 9.50
N CYS A 93 -8.16 2.54 10.42
CA CYS A 93 -8.43 1.14 10.09
C CYS A 93 -9.86 0.92 9.58
N ALA A 94 -10.84 1.72 10.05
CA ALA A 94 -12.21 1.65 9.55
C ALA A 94 -12.32 2.18 8.11
N GLU A 95 -11.49 3.14 7.72
CA GLU A 95 -11.42 3.60 6.33
C GLU A 95 -10.74 2.58 5.39
N LEU A 96 -9.99 1.60 5.90
CA LEU A 96 -9.45 0.47 5.13
C LEU A 96 -10.47 -0.67 4.94
N ASP A 97 -11.66 -0.59 5.53
CA ASP A 97 -12.74 -1.54 5.26
C ASP A 97 -13.07 -1.55 3.75
N PRO A 98 -13.17 -2.73 3.11
CA PRO A 98 -13.48 -2.83 1.69
C PRO A 98 -14.79 -2.15 1.26
N GLY A 99 -15.74 -1.93 2.16
CA GLY A 99 -16.98 -1.21 1.89
C GLY A 99 -16.94 0.27 2.28
N SER A 100 -15.80 0.80 2.71
CA SER A 100 -15.70 2.20 3.14
C SER A 100 -15.84 3.15 1.95
N PRO A 101 -16.39 4.37 2.16
CA PRO A 101 -16.45 5.39 1.10
C PRO A 101 -15.07 5.71 0.52
N PHE A 102 -14.01 5.67 1.34
CA PHE A 102 -12.64 5.89 0.90
C PHE A 102 -12.17 4.79 -0.07
N MET A 103 -12.33 3.51 0.32
CA MET A 103 -11.95 2.38 -0.53
C MET A 103 -12.77 2.31 -1.82
N HIS A 104 -14.04 2.69 -1.78
CA HIS A 104 -14.85 2.84 -3.00
C HIS A 104 -14.32 3.96 -3.91
N ALA A 105 -13.98 5.13 -3.35
CA ALA A 105 -13.43 6.23 -4.14
C ALA A 105 -12.13 5.83 -4.84
N ILE A 106 -11.13 5.30 -4.12
CA ILE A 106 -9.83 5.00 -4.74
C ILE A 106 -9.86 3.81 -5.72
N ARG A 107 -10.90 2.97 -5.71
CA ARG A 107 -11.10 1.90 -6.71
C ARG A 107 -11.97 2.34 -7.88
N ALA A 108 -12.68 3.46 -7.78
CA ALA A 108 -13.47 3.99 -8.87
C ALA A 108 -12.56 4.28 -10.08
N GLY A 109 -12.95 3.74 -11.25
CA GLY A 109 -12.16 3.84 -12.48
C GLY A 109 -10.94 2.91 -12.55
N GLY A 110 -10.83 1.90 -11.67
CA GLY A 110 -9.71 0.94 -11.62
C GLY A 110 -8.65 1.32 -10.58
N HIS A 111 -7.76 0.41 -10.19
CA HIS A 111 -6.77 0.67 -9.13
C HIS A 111 -5.62 1.57 -9.57
N TYR A 112 -5.24 1.48 -10.85
CA TYR A 112 -4.00 2.04 -11.38
C TYR A 112 -4.26 3.06 -12.47
N LEU A 113 -3.40 4.08 -12.55
CA LEU A 113 -3.36 5.07 -13.62
C LEU A 113 -2.26 4.72 -14.62
N PRO A 114 -2.49 4.79 -15.95
CA PRO A 114 -1.52 4.32 -16.94
C PRO A 114 -0.24 5.16 -16.99
N GLU A 115 -0.22 6.38 -16.43
CA GLU A 115 0.96 7.26 -16.44
C GLU A 115 1.96 6.98 -15.30
N ILE A 116 1.64 6.05 -14.40
CA ILE A 116 2.40 5.72 -13.19
C ILE A 116 2.80 4.24 -13.24
N GLU A 117 4.05 3.94 -12.91
CA GLU A 117 4.54 2.57 -12.73
C GLU A 117 4.26 2.11 -11.29
N TYR A 118 3.60 0.96 -11.13
CA TYR A 118 3.23 0.40 -9.83
C TYR A 118 4.02 -0.87 -9.54
N THR A 119 4.56 -0.97 -8.33
CA THR A 119 5.13 -2.21 -7.81
C THR A 119 4.54 -2.51 -6.46
N ASN A 120 3.86 -3.65 -6.33
CA ASN A 120 3.19 -4.09 -5.11
C ASN A 120 3.93 -5.29 -4.55
N ILE A 121 4.47 -5.15 -3.35
CA ILE A 121 5.25 -6.15 -2.65
C ILE A 121 4.45 -6.59 -1.44
N ALA A 122 3.94 -7.82 -1.49
CA ALA A 122 3.14 -8.43 -0.44
C ALA A 122 3.87 -9.62 0.18
N THR A 123 3.36 -10.08 1.32
CA THR A 123 3.81 -11.30 1.98
C THR A 123 2.64 -12.25 2.17
N GLN A 124 2.86 -13.54 1.98
CA GLN A 124 1.82 -14.54 2.26
C GLN A 124 1.50 -14.66 3.76
N TYR A 125 2.37 -14.13 4.63
CA TYR A 125 2.23 -14.14 6.09
C TYR A 125 1.58 -12.87 6.64
N ASP A 126 0.93 -12.07 5.79
CA ASP A 126 0.32 -10.81 6.18
C ASP A 126 -0.88 -11.05 7.10
N GLU A 127 -0.78 -10.57 8.34
CA GLU A 127 -1.79 -10.72 9.38
C GLU A 127 -2.77 -9.54 9.45
N LEU A 128 -2.52 -8.46 8.72
CA LEU A 128 -3.33 -7.24 8.76
C LEU A 128 -4.07 -6.95 7.44
N VAL A 129 -3.51 -7.36 6.30
CA VAL A 129 -4.15 -7.35 4.98
C VAL A 129 -4.56 -8.77 4.65
N VAL A 130 -5.84 -9.09 4.88
CA VAL A 130 -6.35 -10.45 4.72
C VAL A 130 -7.51 -10.49 3.71
N PRO A 131 -7.43 -11.35 2.67
CA PRO A 131 -6.24 -12.11 2.26
C PRO A 131 -5.13 -11.16 1.77
N TYR A 132 -3.86 -11.56 1.87
CA TYR A 132 -2.73 -10.72 1.41
C TYR A 132 -2.85 -10.32 -0.08
N THR A 133 -3.53 -11.15 -0.87
CA THR A 133 -3.84 -10.90 -2.28
C THR A 133 -4.79 -9.71 -2.48
N SER A 134 -5.44 -9.20 -1.42
CA SER A 134 -6.20 -7.95 -1.45
C SER A 134 -5.34 -6.76 -1.92
N GLY A 135 -4.05 -6.81 -1.62
CA GLY A 135 -3.03 -5.87 -2.07
C GLY A 135 -2.47 -6.11 -3.47
N LEU A 136 -2.90 -7.16 -4.18
CA LEU A 136 -2.32 -7.53 -5.47
C LEU A 136 -3.37 -7.55 -6.60
N PRO A 137 -4.23 -6.51 -6.77
CA PRO A 137 -5.13 -6.50 -7.90
C PRO A 137 -4.33 -6.52 -9.21
N PRO A 138 -4.81 -7.26 -10.22
CA PRO A 138 -4.16 -7.29 -11.53
C PRO A 138 -4.22 -5.91 -12.19
N GLY A 139 -3.29 -5.64 -13.10
CA GLY A 139 -3.18 -4.36 -13.79
C GLY A 139 -2.66 -4.51 -15.21
N GLY A 140 -2.36 -3.36 -15.84
CA GLY A 140 -1.72 -3.31 -17.16
C GLY A 140 -0.24 -3.66 -17.10
N SER A 141 0.48 -3.37 -18.19
CA SER A 141 1.93 -3.60 -18.28
C SER A 141 2.74 -2.77 -17.28
N ASN A 142 2.16 -1.70 -16.73
CA ASN A 142 2.75 -0.80 -15.75
C ASN A 142 2.56 -1.25 -14.28
N VAL A 143 2.18 -2.52 -14.05
CA VAL A 143 1.87 -3.05 -12.71
C VAL A 143 2.61 -4.35 -12.47
N HIS A 144 3.41 -4.36 -11.40
CA HIS A 144 4.20 -5.52 -10.98
C HIS A 144 3.79 -5.96 -9.59
N ASN A 145 3.21 -7.16 -9.48
CA ASN A 145 2.84 -7.77 -8.21
C ASN A 145 3.89 -8.80 -7.81
N ILE A 146 4.38 -8.72 -6.57
CA ILE A 146 5.46 -9.55 -6.03
C ILE A 146 5.00 -10.11 -4.69
N VAL A 147 5.18 -11.41 -4.48
CA VAL A 147 5.08 -12.04 -3.16
C VAL A 147 6.49 -12.37 -2.70
N VAL A 148 6.91 -11.87 -1.54
CA VAL A 148 8.33 -11.98 -1.13
C VAL A 148 8.82 -13.43 -0.99
N GLN A 149 7.92 -14.39 -0.78
CA GLN A 149 8.27 -15.81 -0.72
C GLN A 149 8.50 -16.46 -2.09
N GLU A 150 8.11 -15.82 -3.20
CA GLU A 150 8.44 -16.30 -4.54
C GLU A 150 9.95 -16.22 -4.75
N GLY A 151 10.57 -17.36 -5.05
CA GLY A 151 12.03 -17.48 -5.17
C GLY A 151 12.79 -17.42 -3.83
N CYS A 152 12.10 -17.35 -2.69
CA CYS A 152 12.71 -17.45 -1.36
C CYS A 152 11.71 -18.02 -0.32
N PRO A 153 11.47 -19.34 -0.30
CA PRO A 153 10.46 -19.95 0.58
C PRO A 153 10.80 -19.88 2.07
N VAL A 154 12.00 -19.41 2.43
CA VAL A 154 12.47 -19.25 3.82
C VAL A 154 12.33 -17.82 4.33
N ASP A 155 11.78 -16.91 3.52
CA ASP A 155 11.48 -15.54 3.93
C ASP A 155 10.17 -15.52 4.75
N TYR A 156 10.27 -15.40 6.07
CA TYR A 156 9.15 -15.33 7.00
C TYR A 156 8.69 -13.90 7.33
N THR A 157 9.05 -12.91 6.50
CA THR A 157 8.61 -11.52 6.66
C THR A 157 7.08 -11.44 6.79
N ASP A 158 6.58 -10.77 7.83
CA ASP A 158 5.16 -10.49 8.05
C ASP A 158 4.77 -9.05 7.63
N HIS A 159 3.57 -8.58 7.96
CA HIS A 159 3.08 -7.28 7.52
C HIS A 159 4.02 -6.13 7.92
N ALA A 160 4.43 -6.08 9.19
CA ALA A 160 5.33 -5.06 9.71
C ALA A 160 6.76 -5.27 9.20
N GLY A 161 7.21 -6.52 9.11
CA GLY A 161 8.55 -6.88 8.67
C GLY A 161 8.86 -6.42 7.25
N LEU A 162 7.86 -6.25 6.37
CA LEU A 162 8.09 -5.78 5.00
C LEU A 162 8.82 -4.42 4.94
N ALA A 163 8.62 -3.55 5.94
CA ALA A 163 9.30 -2.26 6.01
C ALA A 163 10.80 -2.37 6.37
N GLY A 164 11.19 -3.42 7.10
CA GLY A 164 12.59 -3.68 7.49
C GLY A 164 13.26 -4.80 6.70
N SER A 165 12.51 -5.50 5.86
CA SER A 165 12.99 -6.63 5.06
C SER A 165 14.01 -6.20 4.03
N ARG A 166 15.20 -6.79 4.09
CA ARG A 166 16.24 -6.58 3.07
C ARG A 166 15.75 -7.04 1.70
N ARG A 167 15.03 -8.16 1.62
CA ARG A 167 14.46 -8.65 0.36
C ARG A 167 13.48 -7.65 -0.24
N ALA A 168 12.55 -7.12 0.57
CA ALA A 168 11.60 -6.09 0.13
C ALA A 168 12.30 -4.80 -0.31
N ALA A 169 13.37 -4.39 0.40
CA ALA A 169 14.16 -3.22 0.02
C ALA A 169 14.80 -3.38 -1.36
N TYR A 170 15.34 -4.56 -1.71
CA TYR A 170 15.92 -4.79 -3.03
C TYR A 170 14.87 -4.81 -4.15
N PHE A 171 13.66 -5.34 -3.88
CA PHE A 171 12.55 -5.20 -4.83
C PHE A 171 12.17 -3.73 -5.04
N ALA A 172 12.07 -2.95 -3.96
CA ALA A 172 11.76 -1.53 -4.05
C ALA A 172 12.85 -0.74 -4.80
N LEU A 173 14.13 -1.03 -4.53
CA LEU A 173 15.26 -0.42 -5.24
C LEU A 173 15.22 -0.74 -6.73
N ASN A 174 14.98 -2.00 -7.11
CA ASN A 174 14.89 -2.40 -8.51
C ASN A 174 13.69 -1.76 -9.22
N ALA A 175 12.58 -1.52 -8.52
CA ALA A 175 11.47 -0.74 -9.06
C ALA A 175 11.85 0.73 -9.26
N LEU A 176 12.56 1.33 -8.30
CA LEU A 176 12.99 2.73 -8.34
C LEU A 176 14.08 2.99 -9.39
N ASP A 177 14.95 2.01 -9.67
CA ASP A 177 16.03 2.08 -10.66
C ASP A 177 16.12 0.79 -11.51
N PRO A 178 15.21 0.62 -12.49
CA PRO A 178 15.15 -0.57 -13.34
C PRO A 178 16.28 -0.62 -14.38
N GLU A 179 17.02 0.47 -14.58
CA GLU A 179 18.18 0.50 -15.47
C GLU A 179 19.40 -0.19 -14.83
N HIS A 180 19.44 -0.27 -13.49
CA HIS A 180 20.56 -0.86 -12.73
C HIS A 180 20.08 -1.91 -11.69
N PRO A 181 19.38 -2.98 -12.12
CA PRO A 181 18.78 -3.94 -11.20
C PRO A 181 19.84 -4.66 -10.37
N GLN A 182 19.58 -4.78 -9.07
CA GLN A 182 20.41 -5.51 -8.11
C GLN A 182 19.86 -6.92 -7.87
N PRO A 183 20.73 -7.92 -7.61
CA PRO A 183 20.29 -9.26 -7.21
C PRO A 183 19.48 -9.21 -5.91
N VAL A 184 18.28 -9.80 -5.91
CA VAL A 184 17.41 -9.83 -4.73
C VAL A 184 17.85 -10.94 -3.77
N PRO A 185 18.23 -10.63 -2.51
CA PRO A 185 18.73 -11.63 -1.57
C PRO A 185 17.63 -12.58 -1.08
N CYS A 186 18.00 -13.81 -0.75
CA CYS A 186 17.12 -14.76 -0.07
C CYS A 186 17.63 -15.00 1.35
N ASP A 187 17.04 -14.28 2.30
CA ASP A 187 17.39 -14.32 3.72
C ASP A 187 16.19 -14.84 4.52
N ARG A 188 16.45 -15.47 5.67
CA ARG A 188 15.39 -15.73 6.67
C ARG A 188 15.14 -14.41 7.40
N ALA A 189 13.98 -13.80 7.15
CA ALA A 189 13.62 -12.52 7.75
C ALA A 189 12.74 -12.70 8.99
N ALA A 190 13.16 -12.10 10.10
CA ALA A 190 12.50 -12.24 11.39
C ALA A 190 11.12 -11.58 11.36
N PRO A 191 10.07 -12.20 11.94
CA PRO A 191 8.79 -11.55 12.13
C PRO A 191 8.93 -10.18 12.79
N PHE A 192 8.01 -9.27 12.48
CA PHE A 192 7.91 -7.87 12.90
C PHE A 192 9.02 -6.94 12.41
N SER A 193 10.28 -7.39 12.44
CA SER A 193 11.44 -6.55 12.10
C SER A 193 11.87 -6.66 10.64
N GLY A 194 11.63 -7.82 10.00
CA GLY A 194 12.18 -8.13 8.67
C GLY A 194 13.70 -8.32 8.65
N ALA A 195 14.38 -8.26 9.81
CA ALA A 195 15.83 -8.39 9.89
C ALA A 195 16.28 -9.83 9.61
N PRO A 196 17.44 -10.03 8.94
CA PRO A 196 17.94 -11.37 8.68
C PRO A 196 18.36 -12.09 9.98
N PHE A 197 18.13 -13.41 10.07
CA PHE A 197 18.54 -14.26 11.20
C PHE A 197 18.89 -15.71 10.81
#